data_AF-A0A6J0C114-F1
#
_entry.id   AF-A0A6J0C114-F1
#
_cell.length_a   1.000
_cell.length_b   1.000
_cell.length_c   1.000
_cell.angle_alpha   90.00
_cell.angle_beta   90.00
_cell.angle_gamma   90.00
#
_symmetry.space_group_name_H-M   'P 1'
#
loop_
_entity.id
_entity.type
_entity.pdbx_description
1 polymer ?
#
loop_
_entity_poly.entity_id
_entity_poly.type
_entity_poly.pdbx_seq_one_letter_code
_entity_poly.pdbx_strand_id
1 'polypeptide(L)'
;MTSTAQVIKSVGPKLVPFFKSVSVYFVLLAEQPSLLTACFKCLPIISLIVFILLHGINLSEEYAFPRRIVTGLLFSCIGDALLVWPACFVPGMGMFAIAQVIYIKAFGFVPLNGVLGAILYALCAVAIFLLMPGLNGVLMIGVPLYIILLTTMAWRAIARVQFFEELWTWSKMCSCAGGICFVISDALIGFHYFHSPISYAQVFIMITYYAAQLGIALSAVDSRDNIKPHKQR
;
A
#
# COMPACT_ATOMS: atom_id res chain seq x y z
N MET A 1 2.79 -26.40 -6.82
CA MET A 1 2.83 -24.99 -7.23
C MET A 1 1.63 -24.72 -8.11
N THR A 2 0.65 -23.95 -7.64
CA THR A 2 -0.41 -23.43 -8.52
C THR A 2 0.26 -22.52 -9.55
N SER A 3 -0.02 -22.76 -10.84
CA SER A 3 0.55 -21.92 -11.90
C SER A 3 0.04 -20.49 -11.74
N THR A 4 0.89 -19.48 -11.96
CA THR A 4 0.48 -18.06 -11.97
C THR A 4 -0.79 -17.82 -12.80
N ALA A 5 -0.95 -18.58 -13.90
CA ALA A 5 -2.15 -18.53 -14.73
C ALA A 5 -3.44 -18.99 -14.02
N GLN A 6 -3.35 -19.96 -13.10
CA GLN A 6 -4.48 -20.42 -12.30
C GLN A 6 -4.88 -19.40 -11.24
N VAL A 7 -3.91 -18.75 -10.59
CA VAL A 7 -4.16 -17.65 -9.64
C VAL A 7 -4.83 -16.48 -10.35
N ILE A 8 -4.34 -16.09 -11.53
CA ILE A 8 -4.95 -15.01 -12.32
C ILE A 8 -6.40 -15.35 -12.71
N LYS A 9 -6.68 -16.59 -13.13
CA LYS A 9 -8.04 -17.00 -13.50
C LYS A 9 -9.02 -17.00 -12.32
N SER A 10 -8.57 -17.32 -11.10
CA SER A 10 -9.44 -17.31 -9.91
C SER A 10 -9.64 -15.92 -9.31
N VAL A 11 -8.61 -15.06 -9.42
CA VAL A 11 -8.59 -13.70 -8.86
C VAL A 11 -9.23 -12.68 -9.78
N GLY A 12 -9.00 -12.79 -11.09
CA GLY A 12 -9.37 -11.79 -12.10
C GLY A 12 -10.84 -11.34 -12.02
N PRO A 13 -11.83 -12.25 -12.04
CA PRO A 13 -13.24 -11.88 -11.98
C PRO A 13 -13.62 -11.11 -10.71
N LYS A 14 -12.93 -11.38 -9.58
CA LYS A 14 -13.20 -10.75 -8.29
C LYS A 14 -12.57 -9.35 -8.17
N LEU A 15 -11.63 -8.98 -9.05
CA LEU A 15 -11.05 -7.63 -9.11
C LEU A 15 -11.83 -6.68 -10.03
N VAL A 16 -12.83 -7.16 -10.76
CA VAL A 16 -13.66 -6.30 -11.63
C VAL A 16 -14.23 -5.08 -10.91
N PRO A 17 -14.75 -5.17 -9.66
CA PRO A 17 -15.22 -3.98 -8.93
C PRO A 17 -14.12 -2.95 -8.70
N PHE A 18 -12.90 -3.39 -8.36
CA PHE A 18 -11.74 -2.52 -8.17
C PHE A 18 -11.43 -1.75 -9.44
N PHE A 19 -11.22 -2.42 -10.57
CA PHE A 19 -10.90 -1.74 -11.82
C PHE A 19 -12.01 -0.79 -12.28
N LYS A 20 -13.29 -1.18 -12.12
CA LYS A 20 -14.42 -0.28 -12.41
C LYS A 20 -14.38 0.98 -11.54
N SER A 21 -14.16 0.84 -10.23
CA SER A 21 -14.10 2.00 -9.33
C SER A 21 -12.90 2.91 -9.61
N VAL A 22 -11.74 2.35 -10.00
CA VAL A 22 -10.57 3.13 -10.43
C VAL A 22 -10.90 3.92 -11.70
N SER A 23 -11.52 3.28 -12.70
CA SER A 23 -11.95 3.96 -13.93
C SER A 23 -12.93 5.09 -13.63
N VAL A 24 -13.93 4.85 -12.77
CA VAL A 24 -14.90 5.89 -12.38
C VAL A 24 -14.20 7.07 -11.69
N TYR A 25 -13.25 6.80 -10.78
CA TYR A 25 -12.48 7.85 -10.12
C TYR A 25 -11.71 8.73 -11.12
N PHE A 26 -11.00 8.11 -12.08
CA PHE A 26 -10.23 8.86 -13.08
C PHE A 26 -11.08 9.58 -14.12
N VAL A 27 -12.27 9.08 -14.45
CA VAL A 27 -13.22 9.77 -15.34
C VAL A 27 -13.80 11.02 -14.65
N LEU A 28 -14.10 10.91 -13.36
CA LEU A 28 -14.69 12.03 -12.61
C LEU A 28 -13.65 13.08 -12.22
N LEU A 29 -12.46 12.63 -11.83
CA LEU A 29 -11.29 13.43 -11.39
C LEU A 29 -11.68 14.75 -10.73
N ALA A 30 -12.58 14.69 -9.73
CA ALA A 30 -13.20 15.88 -9.19
C ALA A 30 -12.16 16.73 -8.45
N GLU A 31 -11.97 17.98 -8.90
CA GLU A 31 -10.99 18.90 -8.33
C GLU A 31 -11.49 19.53 -7.01
N GLN A 32 -12.81 19.57 -6.79
CA GLN A 32 -13.37 20.19 -5.59
C GLN A 32 -13.51 19.19 -4.42
N PRO A 33 -13.18 19.62 -3.19
CA PRO A 33 -13.36 18.80 -2.01
C PRO A 33 -14.86 18.62 -1.72
N SER A 34 -15.34 17.38 -1.82
CA SER A 34 -16.73 17.04 -1.54
C SER A 34 -16.84 15.63 -0.96
N LEU A 35 -17.94 15.35 -0.28
CA LEU A 35 -18.25 13.99 0.19
C LEU A 35 -18.26 13.00 -0.98
N LEU A 36 -18.73 13.43 -2.16
CA LEU A 36 -18.76 12.62 -3.36
C LEU A 36 -17.34 12.27 -3.86
N THR A 37 -16.43 13.25 -3.86
CA THR A 37 -15.01 13.05 -4.17
C THR A 37 -14.37 12.03 -3.21
N ALA A 38 -14.66 12.15 -1.90
CA ALA A 38 -14.19 11.20 -0.89
C ALA A 38 -14.74 9.79 -1.12
N CYS A 39 -16.03 9.66 -1.42
CA CYS A 39 -16.65 8.38 -1.76
C CYS A 39 -15.94 7.72 -2.95
N PHE A 40 -15.81 8.43 -4.08
CA PHE A 40 -15.17 7.86 -5.27
C PHE A 40 -13.69 7.54 -5.07
N LYS A 41 -12.97 8.31 -4.24
CA LYS A 41 -11.59 8.04 -3.88
C LYS A 41 -11.45 6.78 -3.00
N CYS A 42 -12.43 6.50 -2.15
CA CYS A 42 -12.44 5.35 -1.26
C CYS A 42 -12.91 4.04 -1.92
N LEU A 43 -13.76 4.11 -2.96
CA LEU A 43 -14.36 2.93 -3.59
C LEU A 43 -13.35 1.87 -4.08
N PRO A 44 -12.18 2.23 -4.67
CA PRO A 44 -11.15 1.25 -5.00
C PRO A 44 -10.65 0.47 -3.78
N ILE A 45 -10.38 1.16 -2.66
CA ILE A 45 -9.87 0.53 -1.45
C ILE A 45 -10.94 -0.37 -0.81
N ILE A 46 -12.20 0.10 -0.77
CA ILE A 46 -13.34 -0.70 -0.31
C ILE A 46 -13.49 -1.97 -1.17
N SER A 47 -13.33 -1.85 -2.49
CA SER A 47 -13.38 -3.00 -3.40
C SER A 47 -12.28 -4.02 -3.11
N LEU A 48 -11.07 -3.58 -2.77
CA LEU A 48 -9.97 -4.47 -2.36
C LEU A 48 -10.25 -5.16 -1.01
N ILE A 49 -10.84 -4.45 -0.05
CA ILE A 49 -11.25 -5.03 1.23
C ILE A 49 -12.28 -6.16 1.00
N VAL A 50 -13.34 -5.87 0.23
CA VAL A 50 -14.36 -6.86 -0.13
C VAL A 50 -13.74 -8.04 -0.89
N PHE A 51 -12.81 -7.76 -1.81
CA PHE A 51 -12.08 -8.79 -2.55
C PHE A 51 -11.34 -9.78 -1.64
N ILE A 52 -10.66 -9.32 -0.59
CA ILE A 52 -9.96 -10.20 0.36
C ILE A 52 -10.97 -10.96 1.24
N LEU A 53 -12.04 -10.30 1.68
CA LEU A 53 -13.09 -10.89 2.51
C LEU A 53 -13.84 -12.03 1.79
N LEU A 54 -14.24 -11.82 0.52
CA LEU A 54 -14.88 -12.84 -0.32
C LEU A 54 -13.97 -14.01 -0.65
N HIS A 55 -12.68 -13.80 -0.50
CA HIS A 55 -11.68 -14.84 -0.63
C HIS A 55 -11.66 -15.73 0.63
N GLY A 56 -12.15 -15.27 1.79
CA GLY A 56 -12.28 -16.04 3.03
C GLY A 56 -11.25 -15.64 4.08
N ILE A 57 -11.67 -14.93 5.13
CA ILE A 57 -10.85 -14.64 6.31
C ILE A 57 -11.48 -15.40 7.48
N ASN A 58 -10.84 -16.47 7.95
CA ASN A 58 -11.24 -17.09 9.22
C ASN A 58 -10.51 -16.44 10.40
N LEU A 59 -10.93 -16.76 11.62
CA LEU A 59 -10.35 -16.24 12.86
C LEU A 59 -9.08 -16.99 13.31
N SER A 60 -8.68 -18.07 12.64
CA SER A 60 -7.47 -18.80 13.05
C SER A 60 -6.20 -17.97 12.83
N GLU A 61 -5.13 -18.30 13.57
CA GLU A 61 -3.80 -17.66 13.45
C GLU A 61 -3.25 -17.69 12.01
N GLU A 62 -3.69 -18.67 11.22
CA GLU A 62 -3.43 -18.81 9.79
C GLU A 62 -3.87 -17.58 8.95
N TYR A 63 -4.80 -16.77 9.47
CA TYR A 63 -5.36 -15.58 8.81
C TYR A 63 -4.85 -14.26 9.41
N ALA A 64 -3.85 -14.31 10.30
CA ALA A 64 -3.27 -13.11 10.88
C ALA A 64 -2.73 -12.15 9.81
N PHE A 65 -2.14 -12.67 8.73
CA PHE A 65 -1.63 -11.86 7.61
C PHE A 65 -2.75 -11.16 6.83
N PRO A 66 -3.72 -11.86 6.20
CA PRO A 66 -4.84 -11.20 5.51
C PRO A 66 -5.63 -10.23 6.38
N ARG A 67 -5.82 -10.54 7.68
CA ARG A 67 -6.51 -9.67 8.63
C ARG A 67 -5.76 -8.35 8.84
N ARG A 68 -4.43 -8.40 9.00
CA ARG A 68 -3.61 -7.19 9.08
C ARG A 68 -3.68 -6.38 7.78
N ILE A 69 -3.62 -7.04 6.62
CA ILE A 69 -3.75 -6.35 5.32
C ILE A 69 -5.10 -5.62 5.21
N VAL A 70 -6.22 -6.28 5.53
CA VAL A 70 -7.54 -5.62 5.56
C VAL A 70 -7.58 -4.46 6.54
N THR A 71 -6.99 -4.62 7.73
CA THR A 71 -6.95 -3.54 8.73
C THR A 71 -6.16 -2.34 8.21
N GLY A 72 -5.01 -2.56 7.55
CA GLY A 72 -4.24 -1.49 6.93
C GLY A 72 -4.98 -0.82 5.77
N LEU A 73 -5.73 -1.57 4.96
CA LEU A 73 -6.59 -1.03 3.91
C LEU A 73 -7.72 -0.16 4.49
N LEU A 74 -8.31 -0.55 5.62
CA LEU A 74 -9.33 0.25 6.31
C LEU A 74 -8.77 1.61 6.74
N PHE A 75 -7.60 1.64 7.39
CA PHE A 75 -6.95 2.89 7.77
C PHE A 75 -6.51 3.72 6.56
N SER A 76 -6.04 3.08 5.49
CA SER A 76 -5.74 3.76 4.22
C SER A 76 -6.98 4.41 3.62
N CYS A 77 -8.13 3.73 3.66
CA CYS A 77 -9.41 4.24 3.18
C CYS A 77 -9.89 5.45 4.00
N ILE A 78 -9.73 5.42 5.33
CA ILE A 78 -10.04 6.57 6.18
C ILE A 78 -9.09 7.73 5.87
N GLY A 79 -7.80 7.44 5.67
CA GLY A 79 -6.80 8.41 5.21
C GLY A 79 -7.21 9.07 3.89
N ASP A 80 -7.64 8.28 2.90
CA ASP A 80 -8.11 8.78 1.60
C ASP A 80 -9.27 9.76 1.73
N ALA A 81 -10.26 9.42 2.56
CA ALA A 81 -11.39 10.30 2.85
C ALA A 81 -10.92 11.62 3.46
N LEU A 82 -10.05 11.57 4.48
CA LEU A 82 -9.54 12.77 5.15
C LEU A 82 -8.70 13.64 4.21
N LEU A 83 -7.87 13.05 3.35
CA LEU A 83 -7.01 13.79 2.42
C LEU A 83 -7.78 14.52 1.30
N VAL A 84 -9.10 14.37 1.20
CA VAL A 84 -9.91 15.20 0.29
C VAL A 84 -9.96 16.66 0.76
N TRP A 85 -9.95 16.91 2.07
CA TRP A 85 -9.98 18.26 2.62
C TRP A 85 -8.59 18.71 3.04
N PRO A 86 -8.09 19.86 2.54
CA PRO A 86 -6.75 20.36 2.90
C PRO A 86 -6.53 20.52 4.41
N ALA A 87 -7.56 20.95 5.14
CA ALA A 87 -7.52 21.09 6.60
C ALA A 87 -7.32 19.75 7.33
N CYS A 88 -7.62 18.63 6.68
CA CYS A 88 -7.51 17.27 7.21
C CYS A 88 -6.25 16.55 6.72
N PHE A 89 -5.28 17.25 6.12
CA PHE A 89 -4.03 16.66 5.67
C PHE A 89 -3.28 15.90 6.79
N VAL A 90 -3.07 16.56 7.93
CA VAL A 90 -2.36 15.97 9.09
C VAL A 90 -3.06 14.72 9.65
N PRO A 91 -4.37 14.75 9.97
CA PRO A 91 -5.05 13.53 10.43
C PRO A 91 -5.12 12.44 9.34
N GLY A 92 -5.22 12.81 8.06
CA GLY A 92 -5.14 11.85 6.95
C GLY A 92 -3.80 11.14 6.88
N MET A 93 -2.69 11.90 6.95
CA MET A 93 -1.33 11.36 7.07
C MET A 93 -1.19 10.46 8.31
N GLY A 94 -1.81 10.83 9.43
CA GLY A 94 -1.85 10.00 10.64
C GLY A 94 -2.53 8.64 10.43
N MET A 95 -3.66 8.60 9.70
CA MET A 95 -4.33 7.33 9.36
C MET A 95 -3.47 6.46 8.43
N PHE A 96 -2.79 7.07 7.46
CA PHE A 96 -1.80 6.35 6.65
C PHE A 96 -0.63 5.83 7.50
N ALA A 97 -0.14 6.59 8.48
CA ALA A 97 0.93 6.14 9.38
C ALA A 97 0.52 4.88 10.15
N ILE A 98 -0.73 4.84 10.64
CA ILE A 98 -1.30 3.65 11.30
C ILE A 98 -1.35 2.47 10.31
N ALA A 99 -1.79 2.71 9.07
CA ALA A 99 -1.76 1.70 8.02
C ALA A 99 -0.35 1.15 7.77
N GLN A 100 0.67 2.01 7.69
CA GLN A 100 2.07 1.60 7.53
C GLN A 100 2.53 0.70 8.68
N VAL A 101 2.24 1.06 9.92
CA VAL A 101 2.58 0.23 11.10
C VAL A 101 1.92 -1.15 11.01
N ILE A 102 0.66 -1.21 10.57
CA ILE A 102 -0.06 -2.47 10.40
C ILE A 102 0.56 -3.31 9.26
N TYR A 103 0.92 -2.69 8.13
CA TYR A 103 1.60 -3.36 7.03
C TYR A 103 2.99 -3.87 7.42
N ILE A 104 3.78 -3.09 8.17
CA ILE A 104 5.06 -3.53 8.75
C ILE A 104 4.85 -4.78 9.60
N LYS A 105 3.83 -4.77 10.49
CA LYS A 105 3.47 -5.95 11.29
C LYS A 105 3.02 -7.12 10.43
N ALA A 106 2.33 -6.90 9.31
CA ALA A 106 1.92 -7.95 8.39
C ALA A 106 3.14 -8.59 7.70
N PHE A 107 4.05 -7.77 7.19
CA PHE A 107 5.22 -8.24 6.45
C PHE A 107 6.30 -8.85 7.35
N GLY A 108 6.37 -8.44 8.62
CA GLY A 108 7.30 -8.99 9.60
C GLY A 108 8.77 -8.63 9.30
N PHE A 109 9.66 -9.03 10.19
CA PHE A 109 11.10 -8.68 10.14
C PHE A 109 12.01 -9.81 9.66
N VAL A 110 11.44 -10.92 9.18
CA VAL A 110 12.18 -12.08 8.69
C VAL A 110 11.89 -12.29 7.20
N PRO A 111 12.93 -12.42 6.35
CA PRO A 111 14.35 -12.17 6.65
C PRO A 111 14.62 -10.66 6.80
N LEU A 112 15.60 -10.28 7.63
CA LEU A 112 15.84 -8.86 7.92
C LEU A 112 16.37 -8.09 6.69
N ASN A 113 17.37 -8.64 5.99
CA ASN A 113 18.08 -7.97 4.88
C ASN A 113 18.52 -6.53 5.24
N GLY A 114 19.50 -6.43 6.15
CA GLY A 114 20.00 -5.14 6.66
C GLY A 114 20.67 -4.26 5.60
N VAL A 115 21.30 -4.84 4.58
CA VAL A 115 21.91 -4.09 3.46
C VAL A 115 20.85 -3.33 2.68
N LEU A 116 19.75 -4.00 2.30
CA LEU A 116 18.62 -3.34 1.66
C LEU A 116 18.05 -2.24 2.55
N GLY A 117 17.92 -2.50 3.85
CA GLY A 117 17.47 -1.51 4.83
C GLY A 117 18.36 -0.27 4.82
N ALA A 118 19.68 -0.44 4.91
CA ALA A 118 20.63 0.66 4.88
C ALA A 118 20.54 1.50 3.60
N ILE A 119 20.41 0.87 2.43
CA ILE A 119 20.23 1.57 1.15
C ILE A 119 18.94 2.40 1.16
N LEU A 120 17.83 1.81 1.58
CA LEU A 120 16.54 2.51 1.63
C LEU A 120 16.53 3.65 2.65
N TYR A 121 17.20 3.49 3.80
CA TYR A 121 17.33 4.56 4.79
C TYR A 121 18.28 5.67 4.35
N ALA A 122 19.31 5.38 3.56
CA ALA A 122 20.12 6.42 2.92
C ALA A 122 19.28 7.25 1.94
N LEU A 123 18.47 6.61 1.10
CA LEU A 123 17.52 7.30 0.22
C LEU A 123 16.47 8.09 1.00
N CYS A 124 15.96 7.55 2.11
CA CYS A 124 15.05 8.23 3.03
C CYS A 124 15.67 9.52 3.59
N ALA A 125 16.94 9.49 4.00
CA ALA A 125 17.64 10.66 4.52
C ALA A 125 17.76 11.75 3.45
N VAL A 126 18.07 11.38 2.21
CA VAL A 126 18.10 12.31 1.06
C VAL A 126 16.72 12.91 0.82
N ALA A 127 15.65 12.10 0.81
CA ALA A 127 14.29 12.58 0.63
C ALA A 127 13.88 13.58 1.73
N ILE A 128 14.16 13.26 3.00
CA ILE A 128 13.89 14.17 4.12
C ILE A 128 14.66 15.49 3.94
N PHE A 129 15.95 15.43 3.61
CA PHE A 129 16.76 16.63 3.38
C PHE A 129 16.19 17.53 2.28
N LEU A 130 15.72 16.94 1.17
CA LEU A 130 15.15 17.70 0.05
C LEU A 130 13.79 18.35 0.37
N LEU A 131 12.97 17.70 1.19
CA LEU A 131 11.64 18.21 1.56
C LEU A 131 11.68 19.19 2.74
N MET A 132 12.70 19.10 3.60
CA MET A 132 12.81 19.89 4.84
C MET A 132 12.57 21.40 4.66
N PRO A 133 13.11 22.07 3.63
CA PRO A 133 12.94 23.52 3.45
C PRO A 133 11.49 23.96 3.21
N GLY A 134 10.62 23.10 2.69
CA GLY A 134 9.21 23.43 2.43
C GLY A 134 8.26 23.03 3.55
N LEU A 135 8.76 22.42 4.63
CA LEU A 135 7.94 21.99 5.76
C LEU A 135 7.82 23.09 6.82
N ASN A 136 6.62 23.24 7.38
CA ASN A 136 6.32 24.25 8.40
C ASN A 136 5.48 23.66 9.55
N GLY A 137 5.59 24.26 10.74
CA GLY A 137 4.82 23.85 11.92
C GLY A 137 4.94 22.36 12.27
N VAL A 138 3.81 21.71 12.53
CA VAL A 138 3.75 20.28 12.91
C VAL A 138 4.34 19.35 11.84
N LEU A 139 4.34 19.77 10.56
CA LEU A 139 4.84 18.96 9.46
C LEU A 139 6.36 18.82 9.47
N MET A 140 7.11 19.74 10.12
CA MET A 140 8.56 19.62 10.25
C MET A 140 8.99 18.35 10.98
N ILE A 141 8.13 17.83 11.87
CA ILE A 141 8.36 16.58 12.61
C ILE A 141 7.53 15.45 12.01
N GLY A 142 6.27 15.74 11.66
CA GLY A 142 5.34 14.74 11.15
C GLY A 142 5.78 14.09 9.86
N VAL A 143 6.28 14.86 8.89
CA VAL A 143 6.68 14.33 7.58
C VAL A 143 7.93 13.45 7.68
N PRO A 144 9.03 13.84 8.35
CA PRO A 144 10.18 12.94 8.53
C PRO A 144 9.83 11.61 9.23
N LEU A 145 9.02 11.66 10.29
CA LEU A 145 8.55 10.45 10.99
C LEU A 145 7.72 9.56 10.07
N TYR A 146 6.85 10.16 9.27
CA TYR A 146 6.04 9.43 8.30
C TYR A 146 6.90 8.78 7.21
N ILE A 147 7.89 9.49 6.66
CA ILE A 147 8.80 8.94 5.64
C ILE A 147 9.59 7.75 6.21
N ILE A 148 10.07 7.85 7.45
CA ILE A 148 10.75 6.72 8.14
C ILE A 148 9.84 5.49 8.24
N LEU A 149 8.57 5.67 8.61
CA LEU A 149 7.59 4.58 8.67
C LEU A 149 7.33 3.98 7.28
N LEU A 150 7.12 4.82 6.27
CA LEU A 150 6.92 4.40 4.89
C LEU A 150 8.13 3.63 4.35
N THR A 151 9.35 4.12 4.57
CA THR A 151 10.60 3.44 4.23
C THR A 151 10.71 2.10 4.93
N THR A 152 10.34 2.01 6.21
CA THR A 152 10.32 0.74 6.96
C THR A 152 9.34 -0.23 6.31
N MET A 153 8.12 0.21 5.99
CA MET A 153 7.11 -0.62 5.33
C MET A 153 7.62 -1.15 3.99
N ALA A 154 8.18 -0.29 3.15
CA ALA A 154 8.74 -0.67 1.85
C ALA A 154 9.91 -1.65 2.00
N TRP A 155 10.83 -1.40 2.93
CA TRP A 155 11.92 -2.32 3.25
C TRP A 155 11.39 -3.69 3.62
N ARG A 156 10.38 -3.76 4.50
CA ARG A 156 9.78 -5.04 4.90
C ARG A 156 9.05 -5.72 3.75
N ALA A 157 8.37 -4.98 2.90
CA ALA A 157 7.67 -5.51 1.73
C ALA A 157 8.65 -6.12 0.70
N ILE A 158 9.77 -5.44 0.43
CA ILE A 158 10.79 -5.86 -0.54
C ILE A 158 11.64 -7.01 0.02
N ALA A 159 12.04 -6.95 1.30
CA ALA A 159 12.87 -7.98 1.94
C ALA A 159 12.22 -9.38 1.95
N ARG A 160 10.90 -9.47 1.79
CA ARG A 160 10.19 -10.75 1.63
C ARG A 160 10.53 -11.47 0.32
N VAL A 161 10.94 -10.73 -0.72
CA VAL A 161 11.45 -11.31 -1.97
C VAL A 161 12.92 -11.65 -1.76
N GLN A 162 13.19 -12.92 -1.44
CA GLN A 162 14.55 -13.44 -1.47
C GLN A 162 14.90 -13.73 -2.92
N PHE A 163 15.56 -12.77 -3.58
CA PHE A 163 15.95 -12.90 -5.00
C PHE A 163 16.89 -14.08 -5.29
N PHE A 164 17.54 -14.64 -4.25
CA PHE A 164 18.54 -15.71 -4.34
C PHE A 164 18.10 -17.05 -3.71
N GLU A 165 16.88 -17.17 -3.20
CA GLU A 165 16.34 -18.46 -2.71
C GLU A 165 15.11 -18.88 -3.55
N GLU A 166 14.99 -20.18 -3.82
CA GLU A 166 14.22 -20.82 -4.90
C GLU A 166 12.69 -20.66 -4.91
N LEU A 167 12.07 -19.74 -4.16
CA LEU A 167 10.59 -19.65 -4.12
C LEU A 167 10.09 -18.21 -4.29
N TRP A 168 10.14 -17.75 -5.53
CA TRP A 168 9.34 -16.63 -6.03
C TRP A 168 7.86 -17.03 -5.97
N THR A 169 7.17 -16.58 -4.92
CA THR A 169 5.72 -16.74 -4.80
C THR A 169 5.02 -15.46 -5.24
N TRP A 170 3.84 -15.62 -5.84
CA TRP A 170 3.01 -14.51 -6.29
C TRP A 170 2.79 -13.48 -5.17
N SER A 171 2.52 -13.94 -3.95
CA SER A 171 2.35 -13.09 -2.77
C SER A 171 3.55 -12.18 -2.49
N LYS A 172 4.78 -12.72 -2.52
CA LYS A 172 6.02 -11.96 -2.26
C LYS A 172 6.24 -10.88 -3.31
N MET A 173 6.04 -11.21 -4.59
CA MET A 173 6.16 -10.24 -5.69
C MET A 173 5.12 -9.13 -5.57
N CYS A 174 3.87 -9.46 -5.27
CA CYS A 174 2.80 -8.48 -5.10
C CYS A 174 3.07 -7.53 -3.93
N SER A 175 3.57 -8.01 -2.78
CA SER A 175 3.95 -7.12 -1.68
C SER A 175 5.12 -6.20 -2.05
N CYS A 176 6.13 -6.71 -2.75
CA CYS A 176 7.28 -5.92 -3.21
C CYS A 176 6.85 -4.80 -4.17
N ALA A 177 6.12 -5.16 -5.23
CA ALA A 177 5.58 -4.18 -6.18
C ALA A 177 4.68 -3.16 -5.48
N GLY A 178 3.81 -3.64 -4.57
CA GLY A 178 2.94 -2.79 -3.77
C GLY A 178 3.70 -1.76 -2.93
N GLY A 179 4.74 -2.21 -2.21
CA GLY A 179 5.57 -1.33 -1.37
C GLY A 179 6.34 -0.28 -2.18
N ILE A 180 6.90 -0.66 -3.33
CA ILE A 180 7.59 0.27 -4.23
C ILE A 180 6.61 1.32 -4.77
N CYS A 181 5.45 0.91 -5.27
CA CYS A 181 4.43 1.83 -5.76
C CYS A 181 3.94 2.80 -4.66
N PHE A 182 3.86 2.35 -3.40
CA PHE A 182 3.47 3.21 -2.28
C PHE A 182 4.51 4.32 -2.05
N VAL A 183 5.79 3.96 -2.02
CA VAL A 183 6.88 4.94 -1.88
C VAL A 183 6.85 5.96 -3.01
N ILE A 184 6.63 5.52 -4.25
CA ILE A 184 6.52 6.42 -5.40
C ILE A 184 5.34 7.37 -5.24
N SER A 185 4.17 6.86 -4.84
CA SER A 185 2.97 7.68 -4.64
C SER A 185 3.19 8.79 -3.61
N ASP A 186 3.72 8.43 -2.44
CA ASP A 186 3.91 9.38 -1.35
C ASP A 186 5.09 10.32 -1.60
N ALA A 187 6.12 9.87 -2.33
CA ALA A 187 7.17 10.77 -2.81
C ALA A 187 6.58 11.84 -3.73
N LEU A 188 5.68 11.48 -4.66
CA LEU A 188 4.99 12.46 -5.50
C LEU A 188 4.17 13.46 -4.67
N ILE A 189 3.46 13.01 -3.62
CA ILE A 189 2.76 13.90 -2.68
C ILE A 189 3.76 14.85 -2.01
N GLY A 190 4.84 14.31 -1.43
CA GLY A 190 5.84 15.08 -0.71
C GLY A 190 6.50 16.15 -1.57
N PHE A 191 6.94 15.79 -2.78
CA PHE A 191 7.52 16.75 -3.71
C PHE A 191 6.50 17.79 -4.17
N HIS A 192 5.27 17.39 -4.53
CA HIS A 192 4.24 18.31 -5.01
C HIS A 192 3.88 19.39 -3.98
N TYR A 193 3.73 19.01 -2.71
CA TYR A 193 3.29 19.94 -1.66
C TYR A 193 4.41 20.65 -0.92
N PHE A 194 5.62 20.06 -0.84
CA PHE A 194 6.71 20.58 0.03
C PHE A 194 8.00 20.90 -0.72
N HIS A 195 8.04 20.76 -2.05
CA HIS A 195 9.22 21.13 -2.82
C HIS A 195 8.88 21.98 -4.05
N SER A 196 8.19 21.38 -5.02
CA SER A 196 7.77 22.07 -6.23
C SER A 196 6.51 21.44 -6.81
N PRO A 197 5.56 22.25 -7.31
CA PRO A 197 4.36 21.71 -7.94
C PRO A 197 4.72 20.90 -9.17
N ILE A 198 4.03 19.77 -9.32
CA ILE A 198 4.19 18.80 -10.41
C ILE A 198 2.93 18.86 -11.26
N SER A 199 3.10 18.99 -12.58
CA SER A 199 1.98 18.92 -13.52
C SER A 199 1.31 17.56 -13.47
N TYR A 200 -0.03 17.54 -13.39
CA TYR A 200 -0.83 16.31 -13.29
C TYR A 200 -0.48 15.41 -12.08
N ALA A 201 0.06 15.99 -11.00
CA ALA A 201 0.47 15.25 -9.80
C ALA A 201 -0.61 14.28 -9.30
N GLN A 202 -1.86 14.76 -9.22
CA GLN A 202 -2.99 13.96 -8.76
C GLN A 202 -3.15 12.65 -9.53
N VAL A 203 -2.94 12.66 -10.85
CA VAL A 203 -3.06 11.45 -11.68
C VAL A 203 -1.96 10.46 -11.34
N PHE A 204 -0.71 10.92 -11.29
CA PHE A 204 0.45 10.07 -10.99
C PHE A 204 0.43 9.54 -9.55
N ILE A 205 0.01 10.36 -8.60
CA ILE A 205 -0.18 9.96 -7.20
C ILE A 205 -1.20 8.83 -7.13
N MET A 206 -2.38 9.02 -7.73
CA MET A 206 -3.48 8.07 -7.57
C MET A 206 -3.27 6.77 -8.35
N ILE A 207 -2.61 6.80 -9.51
CA ILE A 207 -2.34 5.56 -10.28
C ILE A 207 -1.31 4.70 -9.54
N THR A 208 -0.26 5.31 -8.99
CA THR A 208 0.76 4.60 -8.21
C THR A 208 0.20 4.15 -6.87
N TYR A 209 -0.66 4.95 -6.23
CA TYR A 209 -1.35 4.59 -5.00
C TYR A 209 -2.28 3.37 -5.16
N TYR A 210 -3.16 3.38 -6.16
CA TYR A 210 -4.08 2.25 -6.38
C TYR A 210 -3.32 1.00 -6.82
N ALA A 211 -2.24 1.14 -7.59
CA ALA A 211 -1.33 0.03 -7.89
C ALA A 211 -0.67 -0.51 -6.60
N ALA A 212 -0.25 0.37 -5.69
CA ALA A 212 0.33 0.00 -4.41
C ALA A 212 -0.64 -0.86 -3.58
N GLN A 213 -1.86 -0.35 -3.38
CA GLN A 213 -2.89 -1.01 -2.58
C GLN A 213 -3.34 -2.32 -3.24
N LEU A 214 -3.44 -2.39 -4.57
CA LEU A 214 -3.71 -3.62 -5.29
C LEU A 214 -2.61 -4.67 -5.05
N GLY A 215 -1.33 -4.30 -5.16
CA GLY A 215 -0.21 -5.19 -4.89
C GLY A 215 -0.22 -5.71 -3.44
N ILE A 216 -0.44 -4.83 -2.48
CA ILE A 216 -0.56 -5.20 -1.07
C ILE A 216 -1.76 -6.14 -0.85
N ALA A 217 -2.92 -5.87 -1.44
CA ALA A 217 -4.10 -6.72 -1.33
C ALA A 217 -3.91 -8.11 -1.96
N LEU A 218 -3.30 -8.16 -3.16
CA LEU A 218 -2.98 -9.42 -3.85
C LEU A 218 -1.98 -10.26 -3.06
N SER A 219 -1.10 -9.64 -2.28
CA SER A 219 -0.18 -10.37 -1.40
C SER A 219 -0.89 -11.22 -0.35
N ALA A 220 -2.17 -10.94 -0.03
CA ALA A 220 -2.96 -11.68 0.94
C ALA A 220 -3.66 -12.94 0.38
N VAL A 221 -3.66 -13.16 -0.94
CA VAL A 221 -4.47 -14.22 -1.59
C VAL A 221 -3.77 -15.58 -1.59
N ASP A 222 -2.45 -15.61 -1.77
CA ASP A 222 -1.66 -16.83 -1.97
C ASP A 222 -1.08 -17.41 -0.66
N SER A 223 -1.27 -16.73 0.48
CA SER A 223 -0.93 -17.28 1.81
C SER A 223 -1.74 -18.53 2.17
N ARG A 224 -2.71 -18.93 1.33
CA ARG A 224 -3.64 -20.05 1.57
C ARG A 224 -3.26 -21.34 0.85
N ASP A 225 -2.56 -21.27 -0.28
CA ASP A 225 -2.24 -22.46 -1.07
C ASP A 225 -0.98 -23.20 -0.57
N ASN A 226 -0.13 -22.53 0.23
CA ASN A 226 1.06 -23.13 0.83
C ASN A 226 0.78 -23.96 2.09
N ILE A 227 -0.48 -24.09 2.51
CA ILE A 227 -0.91 -24.81 3.73
C ILE A 227 -1.97 -25.87 3.37
N LYS A 228 -1.84 -26.54 2.23
CA LYS A 228 -2.43 -27.88 2.12
C LYS A 228 -1.39 -28.84 2.69
N PRO A 229 -1.68 -29.57 3.79
CA PRO A 229 -0.78 -30.63 4.21
C PRO A 229 -0.63 -31.58 3.03
N HIS A 230 0.62 -31.85 2.64
CA HIS A 230 0.92 -32.99 1.80
C HIS A 230 0.28 -34.20 2.47
N LYS A 231 -0.90 -34.62 2.00
CA LYS A 231 -1.38 -35.98 2.23
C LYS A 231 -0.37 -36.86 1.50
N GLN A 232 0.62 -37.35 2.23
CA GLN A 232 1.37 -38.53 1.84
C GLN A 232 0.32 -39.64 1.63
N ARG A 233 0.16 -40.03 0.37
CA ARG A 233 -0.44 -41.30 -0.03
C ARG A 233 0.63 -42.05 -0.79
#